data_AF-A0A409XA46-F1
#
_entry.id   AF-A0A409XA46-F1
#
_cell.length_a   1.000
_cell.length_b   1.000
_cell.length_c   1.000
_cell.angle_alpha   90.00
_cell.angle_beta   90.00
_cell.angle_gamma   90.00
#
_symmetry.space_group_name_H-M   'P 1'
#
loop_
_entity.id
_entity.type
_entity.pdbx_description
1 polymer ?
#
loop_
_entity_poly.entity_id
_entity_poly.type
_entity_poly.pdbx_seq_one_letter_code
_entity_poly.pdbx_strand_id
1 'polypeptide(L)'
;MNTAKTKAMIIGPWPQQPPKLELNGRSIEFVDSFKYVGVHFQSTHRFIFAEHYNQKATQALRNVFASVVWIESLTGDLWPLAMLRVFMARVDPHLVHGCEVAVDVHGPSFKLLDDVHVFALRRILQVGSRSVKAALYTETGTQPLLYRRMVLRLRCLRYLITLPPQRLAAAAYRDSLTLLQNGQSCWLGDIKYELEHLPVPVEMQLRHVTSVEGVDELIDRVGDSCATWVHSEIENNERTPLLRGRLTPGQTPDLRTIFRFRPYLVDVVVPSHRRALTRLLFSEHCLAVEQLRRKDRRRNPVPRDLRLCRFCLQEVEDEPHALLYCLHCPMDIIERRSELLAEAKILAPTKDWSITARLNRYQNVRQMLAIRPLLPKLAEFVFHVLKTYDEYEMYIPPGFYVPD
;
A
#
# COMPACT_ATOMS: atom_id res chain seq x y z
N MET A 1 22.67 35.81 -15.24
CA MET A 1 21.77 34.70 -15.62
C MET A 1 22.24 34.13 -16.97
N ASN A 2 22.26 32.81 -17.16
CA ASN A 2 22.82 32.18 -18.38
C ASN A 2 21.72 32.02 -19.45
N THR A 3 21.88 32.70 -20.59
CA THR A 3 20.91 32.70 -21.71
C THR A 3 20.71 31.32 -22.33
N ALA A 4 21.77 30.54 -22.52
CA ALA A 4 21.67 29.20 -23.11
C ALA A 4 20.85 28.21 -22.25
N LYS A 5 20.87 28.41 -20.91
CA LYS A 5 20.11 27.60 -19.95
C LYS A 5 18.72 28.17 -19.62
N THR A 6 18.38 29.33 -20.17
CA THR A 6 17.08 29.98 -19.95
C THR A 6 16.18 29.64 -21.14
N LYS A 7 15.02 29.05 -20.85
CA LYS A 7 14.00 28.69 -21.85
C LYS A 7 12.69 29.31 -21.44
N ALA A 8 11.85 29.65 -22.41
CA ALA A 8 10.49 30.10 -22.21
C ALA A 8 9.52 28.97 -22.55
N MET A 9 8.38 28.95 -21.87
CA MET A 9 7.33 27.98 -22.10
C MET A 9 5.98 28.69 -21.94
N ILE A 10 5.05 28.44 -22.86
CA ILE A 10 3.69 28.98 -22.81
C ILE A 10 2.78 27.85 -22.36
N ILE A 11 2.15 27.98 -21.20
CA ILE A 11 1.19 27.00 -20.69
C ILE A 11 -0.21 27.46 -21.08
N GLY A 12 -0.93 26.63 -21.85
CA GLY A 12 -2.25 26.94 -22.39
C GLY A 12 -2.23 27.15 -23.91
N PRO A 13 -3.28 27.78 -24.47
CA PRO A 13 -3.37 28.01 -25.91
C PRO A 13 -2.19 28.83 -26.45
N TRP A 14 -1.66 28.42 -27.59
CA TRP A 14 -0.58 29.15 -28.23
C TRP A 14 -1.10 30.48 -28.80
N PRO A 15 -0.49 31.63 -28.46
CA PRO A 15 -0.91 32.93 -28.99
C PRO A 15 -0.56 33.05 -30.48
N GLN A 16 -1.40 33.74 -31.26
CA GLN A 16 -1.10 34.03 -32.67
C GLN A 16 0.22 34.78 -32.87
N GLN A 17 0.57 35.64 -31.91
CA GLN A 17 1.84 36.36 -31.86
C GLN A 17 2.50 36.09 -30.51
N PRO A 18 3.45 35.14 -30.41
CA PRO A 18 4.15 34.88 -29.17
C PRO A 18 5.03 36.08 -28.78
N PRO A 19 5.15 36.39 -27.48
CA PRO A 19 5.95 37.52 -27.02
C PRO A 19 7.44 37.29 -27.34
N LYS A 20 8.13 38.35 -27.77
CA LYS A 20 9.59 38.32 -27.91
C LYS A 20 10.22 38.52 -26.53
N LEU A 21 10.78 37.45 -25.98
CA LEU A 21 11.50 37.49 -24.70
C LEU A 21 12.99 37.54 -24.97
N GLU A 22 13.67 38.49 -24.32
CA GLU A 22 15.12 38.68 -24.45
C GLU A 22 15.78 38.72 -23.07
N LEU A 23 16.98 38.17 -22.99
CA LEU A 23 17.83 38.23 -21.82
C LEU A 23 19.25 38.59 -22.27
N ASN A 24 19.79 39.68 -21.73
CA ASN A 24 21.08 40.25 -22.14
C ASN A 24 21.17 40.46 -23.67
N GLY A 25 20.09 40.96 -24.29
CA GLY A 25 20.02 41.24 -25.74
C GLY A 25 19.98 40.00 -26.63
N ARG A 26 19.78 38.79 -26.07
CA ARG A 26 19.60 37.55 -26.84
C ARG A 26 18.18 37.02 -26.67
N SER A 27 17.57 36.59 -27.78
CA SER A 27 16.25 35.98 -27.76
C SER A 27 16.24 34.67 -26.98
N ILE A 28 15.21 34.48 -26.15
CA ILE A 28 14.96 33.25 -25.41
C ILE A 28 14.13 32.30 -26.29
N GLU A 29 14.61 31.06 -26.41
CA GLU A 29 13.90 30.00 -27.12
C GLU A 29 12.66 29.54 -26.37
N PHE A 30 11.55 29.36 -27.10
CA PHE A 30 10.35 28.70 -26.61
C PHE A 30 10.44 27.19 -26.80
N VAL A 31 10.14 26.44 -25.74
CA VAL A 31 10.16 24.97 -25.74
C VAL A 31 8.83 24.42 -25.25
N ASP A 32 8.48 23.23 -25.72
CA ASP A 32 7.26 22.54 -25.30
C ASP A 32 7.45 21.73 -24.01
N SER A 33 8.66 21.22 -23.79
CA SER A 33 9.07 20.44 -22.63
C SER A 33 10.43 20.90 -22.10
N PHE A 34 10.57 20.94 -20.77
CA PHE A 34 11.83 21.31 -20.14
C PHE A 34 12.01 20.66 -18.77
N LYS A 35 13.25 20.25 -18.47
CA LYS A 35 13.63 19.72 -17.16
C LYS A 35 14.34 20.80 -16.35
N TYR A 36 13.70 21.27 -15.29
CA TYR A 36 14.26 22.26 -14.37
C TYR A 36 14.39 21.67 -12.97
N VAL A 37 15.62 21.68 -12.42
CA VAL A 37 15.94 21.15 -11.08
C VAL A 37 15.38 19.72 -10.88
N GLY A 38 15.42 18.90 -11.94
CA GLY A 38 14.97 17.51 -11.89
C GLY A 38 13.45 17.29 -11.98
N VAL A 39 12.65 18.35 -12.16
CA VAL A 39 11.21 18.30 -12.44
C VAL A 39 10.97 18.57 -13.92
N HIS A 40 10.12 17.77 -14.56
CA HIS A 40 9.75 17.96 -15.97
C HIS A 40 8.46 18.78 -16.07
N PHE A 41 8.48 19.76 -16.95
CA PHE A 41 7.34 20.59 -17.31
C PHE A 41 7.00 20.34 -18.76
N GLN A 42 5.71 20.28 -19.08
CA GLN A 42 5.20 20.12 -20.43
C GLN A 42 4.04 21.09 -20.67
N SER A 43 4.14 21.91 -21.71
CA SER A 43 3.09 22.86 -22.11
C SER A 43 2.01 22.27 -23.00
N THR A 44 2.34 21.23 -23.77
CA THR A 44 1.45 20.59 -24.74
C THR A 44 0.44 19.64 -24.11
N HIS A 45 0.50 19.45 -22.79
CA HIS A 45 -0.40 18.59 -22.05
C HIS A 45 -1.21 19.41 -21.02
N ARG A 46 -2.50 19.10 -20.86
CA ARG A 46 -3.39 19.80 -19.89
C ARG A 46 -2.82 19.80 -18.48
N PHE A 47 -2.16 18.72 -18.10
CA PHE A 47 -1.47 18.58 -16.81
C PHE A 47 0.03 18.76 -17.00
N ILE A 48 0.55 19.89 -16.54
CA ILE A 48 1.92 20.35 -16.79
C ILE A 48 3.02 19.40 -16.29
N PHE A 49 2.68 18.54 -15.31
CA PHE A 49 3.61 17.59 -14.70
C PHE A 49 3.44 16.16 -15.21
N ALA A 50 2.54 15.88 -16.16
CA ALA A 50 2.24 14.50 -16.58
C ALA A 50 3.50 13.72 -16.99
N GLU A 51 4.39 14.35 -17.76
CA GLU A 51 5.67 13.76 -18.14
C GLU A 51 6.60 13.51 -16.95
N HIS A 52 6.56 14.35 -15.92
CA HIS A 52 7.32 14.13 -14.69
C HIS A 52 6.90 12.85 -13.99
N TYR A 53 5.59 12.59 -13.87
CA TYR A 53 5.08 11.34 -13.29
C TYR A 53 5.54 10.13 -14.09
N ASN A 54 5.45 10.18 -15.42
CA ASN A 54 5.88 9.11 -16.31
C ASN A 54 7.38 8.78 -16.16
N GLN A 55 8.22 9.81 -16.20
CA GLN A 55 9.67 9.65 -16.04
C GLN A 55 10.04 9.09 -14.66
N LYS A 56 9.38 9.57 -13.59
CA LYS A 56 9.64 9.08 -12.23
C LYS A 56 9.12 7.67 -12.00
N ALA A 57 7.95 7.31 -12.53
CA ALA A 57 7.44 5.94 -12.49
C ALA A 57 8.38 4.98 -13.23
N THR A 58 8.82 5.34 -14.43
CA THR A 58 9.76 4.55 -15.22
C THR A 58 11.09 4.35 -14.49
N GLN A 59 11.66 5.41 -13.92
CA GLN A 59 12.91 5.33 -13.17
C GLN A 59 12.76 4.54 -11.87
N ALA A 60 11.65 4.71 -11.15
CA ALA A 60 11.34 3.94 -9.95
C ALA A 60 11.24 2.45 -10.29
N LEU A 61 10.50 2.08 -11.34
CA LEU A 61 10.33 0.71 -11.79
C LEU A 61 11.66 0.07 -12.21
N ARG A 62 12.49 0.81 -12.97
CA ARG A 62 13.86 0.38 -13.29
C ARG A 62 14.67 0.07 -12.04
N ASN A 63 14.59 0.92 -11.01
CA ASN A 63 15.28 0.66 -9.75
C ASN A 63 14.70 -0.53 -8.99
N VAL A 64 13.38 -0.80 -9.05
CA VAL A 64 12.80 -2.03 -8.48
C VAL A 64 13.46 -3.26 -9.11
N PHE A 65 13.56 -3.30 -10.45
CA PHE A 65 14.20 -4.42 -11.13
C PHE A 65 15.70 -4.52 -10.84
N ALA A 66 16.41 -3.39 -10.92
CA ALA A 66 17.87 -3.37 -10.72
C ALA A 66 18.30 -3.66 -9.28
N SER A 67 17.44 -3.40 -8.28
CA SER A 67 17.82 -3.50 -6.87
C SER A 67 17.10 -4.61 -6.11
N VAL A 68 15.83 -4.87 -6.38
CA VAL A 68 15.08 -5.93 -5.70
C VAL A 68 15.23 -7.24 -6.47
N VAL A 69 14.91 -7.23 -7.76
CA VAL A 69 14.89 -8.46 -8.57
C VAL A 69 16.28 -8.96 -8.90
N TRP A 70 17.19 -8.06 -9.31
CA TRP A 70 18.54 -8.44 -9.69
C TRP A 70 19.36 -8.94 -8.49
N ILE A 71 19.24 -8.30 -7.32
CA ILE A 71 19.92 -8.79 -6.11
C ILE A 71 19.41 -10.17 -5.72
N GLU A 72 18.09 -10.40 -5.71
CA GLU A 72 17.53 -11.75 -5.47
C GLU A 72 18.07 -12.79 -6.46
N SER A 73 18.27 -12.43 -7.72
CA SER A 73 18.83 -13.35 -8.73
C SER A 73 20.29 -13.75 -8.45
N LEU A 74 21.04 -12.93 -7.72
CA LEU A 74 22.45 -13.19 -7.36
C LEU A 74 22.59 -13.86 -6.00
N THR A 75 21.75 -13.50 -5.03
CA THR A 75 21.89 -13.93 -3.63
C THR A 75 20.89 -15.01 -3.20
N GLY A 76 19.94 -15.36 -4.07
CA GLY A 76 18.75 -16.14 -3.70
C GLY A 76 17.72 -15.30 -2.94
N ASP A 77 16.83 -15.97 -2.21
CA ASP A 77 15.70 -15.34 -1.52
C ASP A 77 16.16 -14.25 -0.52
N LEU A 78 15.95 -12.99 -0.88
CA LEU A 78 16.29 -11.87 -0.02
C LEU A 78 15.26 -11.72 1.11
N TRP A 79 15.73 -11.29 2.28
CA TRP A 79 14.87 -11.10 3.44
C TRP A 79 13.96 -9.88 3.23
N PRO A 80 12.65 -9.95 3.56
CA PRO A 80 11.71 -8.85 3.30
C PRO A 80 12.15 -7.51 3.90
N LEU A 81 12.78 -7.52 5.08
CA LEU A 81 13.30 -6.30 5.71
C LEU A 81 14.46 -5.68 4.90
N ALA A 82 15.34 -6.50 4.32
CA ALA A 82 16.42 -6.03 3.47
C ALA A 82 15.87 -5.47 2.15
N MET A 83 14.91 -6.17 1.52
CA MET A 83 14.23 -5.68 0.32
C MET A 83 13.52 -4.34 0.58
N LEU A 84 12.87 -4.19 1.73
CA LEU A 84 12.20 -2.94 2.11
C LEU A 84 13.20 -1.80 2.30
N ARG A 85 14.37 -2.04 2.91
CA ARG A 85 15.44 -1.05 3.02
C ARG A 85 15.97 -0.62 1.66
N VAL A 86 16.17 -1.57 0.75
CA VAL A 86 16.58 -1.28 -0.64
C VAL A 86 15.51 -0.45 -1.36
N PHE A 87 14.23 -0.82 -1.22
CA PHE A 87 13.11 -0.05 -1.76
C PHE A 87 13.13 1.40 -1.25
N MET A 88 13.25 1.61 0.07
CA MET A 88 13.30 2.95 0.66
C MET A 88 14.50 3.77 0.18
N ALA A 89 15.63 3.12 -0.09
CA ALA A 89 16.85 3.80 -0.52
C ALA A 89 16.90 4.10 -2.03
N ARG A 90 16.27 3.27 -2.87
CA ARG A 90 16.48 3.27 -4.34
C ARG A 90 15.22 3.55 -5.15
N VAL A 91 14.04 3.30 -4.59
CA VAL A 91 12.76 3.41 -5.31
C VAL A 91 11.93 4.56 -4.77
N ASP A 92 11.73 4.60 -3.45
CA ASP A 92 10.94 5.66 -2.78
C ASP A 92 11.39 7.09 -3.17
N PRO A 93 12.70 7.41 -3.26
CA PRO A 93 13.13 8.76 -3.65
C PRO A 93 12.61 9.20 -5.02
N HIS A 94 12.41 8.26 -5.95
CA HIS A 94 11.80 8.56 -7.25
C HIS A 94 10.29 8.79 -7.13
N LEU A 95 9.61 8.02 -6.29
CA LEU A 95 8.15 8.10 -6.08
C LEU A 95 7.73 9.38 -5.37
N VAL A 96 8.57 9.94 -4.50
CA VAL A 96 8.29 11.21 -3.79
C VAL A 96 8.93 12.44 -4.46
N HIS A 97 9.73 12.25 -5.52
CA HIS A 97 10.49 13.35 -6.13
C HIS A 97 9.57 14.47 -6.63
N GLY A 98 9.73 15.67 -6.06
CA GLY A 98 9.03 16.88 -6.51
C GLY A 98 7.54 16.88 -6.18
N CYS A 99 7.09 16.03 -5.24
CA CYS A 99 5.70 16.02 -4.78
C CYS A 99 5.27 17.33 -4.13
N GLU A 100 6.21 18.12 -3.63
CA GLU A 100 5.97 19.44 -3.05
C GLU A 100 5.47 20.43 -4.11
N VAL A 101 5.92 20.27 -5.35
CA VAL A 101 5.59 21.16 -6.48
C VAL A 101 4.46 20.57 -7.32
N ALA A 102 4.57 19.28 -7.67
CA ALA A 102 3.56 18.57 -8.45
C ALA A 102 2.49 17.98 -7.52
N VAL A 103 1.37 18.71 -7.38
CA VAL A 103 0.20 18.27 -6.62
C VAL A 103 -0.50 17.12 -7.35
N ASP A 104 -1.01 16.12 -6.62
CA ASP A 104 -1.51 14.86 -7.20
C ASP A 104 -2.97 14.98 -7.70
N VAL A 105 -3.31 16.09 -8.37
CA VAL A 105 -4.67 16.40 -8.86
C VAL A 105 -5.12 15.57 -10.05
N HIS A 106 -4.17 14.97 -10.78
CA HIS A 106 -4.45 14.14 -11.95
C HIS A 106 -4.30 12.65 -11.63
N GLY A 107 -5.42 11.98 -11.35
CA GLY A 107 -5.48 10.57 -10.95
C GLY A 107 -4.69 9.60 -11.87
N PRO A 108 -4.85 9.65 -13.21
CA PRO A 108 -4.08 8.80 -14.11
C PRO A 108 -2.55 8.97 -14.02
N SER A 109 -2.06 10.19 -13.83
CA SER A 109 -0.62 10.42 -13.65
C SER A 109 -0.12 9.91 -12.30
N PHE A 110 -0.85 10.18 -11.22
CA PHE A 110 -0.51 9.65 -9.89
C PHE A 110 -0.52 8.12 -9.87
N LYS A 111 -1.49 7.49 -10.55
CA LYS A 111 -1.62 6.04 -10.66
C LYS A 111 -0.35 5.37 -11.18
N LEU A 112 0.40 6.00 -12.08
CA LEU A 112 1.69 5.47 -12.57
C LEU A 112 2.69 5.26 -11.42
N LEU A 113 2.73 6.18 -10.45
CA LEU A 113 3.60 6.05 -9.28
C LEU A 113 3.05 5.05 -8.26
N ASP A 114 1.75 5.11 -7.98
CA ASP A 114 1.11 4.19 -7.02
C ASP A 114 1.21 2.73 -7.47
N ASP A 115 1.08 2.46 -8.77
CA ASP A 115 1.22 1.11 -9.33
C ASP A 115 2.64 0.56 -9.11
N VAL A 116 3.69 1.40 -9.26
CA VAL A 116 5.07 1.00 -8.98
C VAL A 116 5.29 0.76 -7.48
N HIS A 117 4.73 1.62 -6.63
CA HIS A 117 4.81 1.44 -5.18
C HIS A 117 4.18 0.11 -4.74
N VAL A 118 2.93 -0.12 -5.14
CA VAL A 118 2.19 -1.34 -4.82
C VAL A 118 2.89 -2.56 -5.41
N PHE A 119 3.41 -2.48 -6.63
CA PHE A 119 4.19 -3.56 -7.25
C PHE A 119 5.43 -3.91 -6.42
N ALA A 120 6.19 -2.91 -5.95
CA ALA A 120 7.36 -3.14 -5.13
C ALA A 120 7.01 -3.80 -3.78
N LEU A 121 5.96 -3.34 -3.09
CA LEU A 121 5.51 -3.96 -1.84
C LEU A 121 5.03 -5.41 -2.04
N ARG A 122 4.31 -5.67 -3.14
CA ARG A 122 3.92 -7.04 -3.51
C ARG A 122 5.13 -7.93 -3.75
N ARG A 123 6.18 -7.41 -4.40
CA ARG A 123 7.44 -8.14 -4.60
C ARG A 123 8.14 -8.45 -3.29
N ILE A 124 8.22 -7.47 -2.36
CA ILE A 124 8.80 -7.62 -1.02
C ILE A 124 8.09 -8.72 -0.22
N LEU A 125 6.76 -8.74 -0.25
CA LEU A 125 5.94 -9.71 0.48
C LEU A 125 5.70 -11.02 -0.30
N GLN A 126 6.11 -11.08 -1.57
CA GLN A 126 5.92 -12.21 -2.47
C GLN A 126 4.45 -12.66 -2.62
N VAL A 127 3.56 -11.66 -2.71
CA VAL A 127 2.12 -11.80 -2.95
C VAL A 127 1.75 -11.29 -4.34
N GLY A 128 0.63 -11.77 -4.87
CA GLY A 128 0.14 -11.52 -6.20
C GLY A 128 -0.58 -10.19 -6.37
N SER A 129 -1.01 -9.93 -7.61
CA SER A 129 -1.70 -8.70 -8.02
C SER A 129 -3.10 -8.54 -7.42
N ARG A 130 -3.66 -9.61 -6.87
CA ARG A 130 -4.97 -9.63 -6.23
C ARG A 130 -4.89 -9.28 -4.74
N SER A 131 -3.71 -9.11 -4.16
CA SER A 131 -3.57 -8.76 -2.75
C SER A 131 -4.24 -7.42 -2.42
N VAL A 132 -4.86 -7.36 -1.24
CA VAL A 132 -5.49 -6.14 -0.69
C VAL A 132 -4.41 -5.09 -0.41
N LYS A 133 -4.55 -3.89 -0.97
CA LYS A 133 -3.53 -2.83 -0.84
C LYS A 133 -3.27 -2.44 0.62
N ALA A 134 -4.33 -2.27 1.41
CA ALA A 134 -4.24 -1.93 2.83
C ALA A 134 -3.33 -2.90 3.60
N ALA A 135 -3.44 -4.20 3.33
CA ALA A 135 -2.62 -5.22 3.96
C ALA A 135 -1.12 -5.06 3.62
N LEU A 136 -0.78 -4.64 2.39
CA LEU A 136 0.63 -4.37 2.03
C LEU A 136 1.23 -3.32 2.96
N TYR A 137 0.49 -2.26 3.24
CA TYR A 137 0.92 -1.16 4.11
C TYR A 137 1.02 -1.59 5.57
N THR A 138 0.01 -2.30 6.10
CA THR A 138 0.00 -2.76 7.50
C THR A 138 1.05 -3.81 7.80
N GLU A 139 1.45 -4.62 6.82
CA GLU A 139 2.44 -5.68 7.01
C GLU A 139 3.88 -5.17 6.87
N THR A 140 4.11 -4.22 5.95
CA THR A 140 5.44 -3.63 5.71
C THR A 140 5.73 -2.42 6.59
N GLY A 141 4.71 -1.84 7.24
CA GLY A 141 4.85 -0.58 7.96
C GLY A 141 5.11 0.63 7.03
N THR A 142 4.78 0.51 5.75
CA THR A 142 4.87 1.62 4.80
C THR A 142 3.55 2.37 4.74
N GLN A 143 3.63 3.69 4.57
CA GLN A 143 2.42 4.49 4.34
C GLN A 143 2.03 4.45 2.86
N PRO A 144 0.73 4.53 2.54
CA PRO A 144 0.26 4.71 1.17
C PRO A 144 0.89 5.96 0.54
N LEU A 145 1.21 5.88 -0.77
CA LEU A 145 2.00 6.92 -1.44
C LEU A 145 1.29 8.27 -1.45
N LEU A 146 -0.04 8.25 -1.64
CA LEU A 146 -0.90 9.43 -1.63
C LEU A 146 -0.70 10.25 -0.34
N TYR A 147 -0.85 9.59 0.82
CA TYR A 147 -0.70 10.21 2.13
C TYR A 147 0.74 10.67 2.40
N ARG A 148 1.73 9.85 2.03
CA ARG A 148 3.15 10.21 2.21
C ARG A 148 3.52 11.48 1.44
N ARG A 149 3.08 11.58 0.18
CA ARG A 149 3.32 12.77 -0.67
C ARG A 149 2.59 13.99 -0.16
N MET A 150 1.35 13.84 0.30
CA MET A 150 0.60 14.92 0.95
C MET A 150 1.34 15.47 2.19
N VAL A 151 1.80 14.61 3.09
CA VAL A 151 2.55 15.03 4.29
C VAL A 151 3.85 15.76 3.92
N LEU A 152 4.59 15.29 2.91
CA LEU A 152 5.80 15.98 2.44
C LEU A 152 5.48 17.37 1.88
N ARG A 153 4.38 17.49 1.13
CA ARG A 153 3.90 18.77 0.60
C ARG A 153 3.46 19.73 1.71
N LEU A 154 2.75 19.26 2.72
CA LEU A 154 2.38 20.07 3.88
C LEU A 154 3.59 20.49 4.70
N ARG A 155 4.61 19.63 4.86
CA ARG A 155 5.89 20.03 5.47
C ARG A 155 6.62 21.10 4.66
N CYS A 156 6.54 21.04 3.34
CA CYS A 156 7.04 22.11 2.48
C CYS A 156 6.27 23.41 2.72
N LEU A 157 4.94 23.37 2.74
CA LEU A 157 4.09 24.53 3.08
C LEU A 157 4.48 25.13 4.44
N ARG A 158 4.62 24.29 5.47
CA ARG A 158 5.08 24.70 6.80
C ARG A 158 6.40 25.47 6.72
N TYR A 159 7.36 24.97 5.94
CA TYR A 159 8.62 25.66 5.70
C TYR A 159 8.42 27.01 4.97
N LEU A 160 7.60 27.06 3.93
CA LEU A 160 7.33 28.29 3.16
C LEU A 160 6.76 29.42 4.03
N ILE A 161 5.89 29.09 5.00
CA ILE A 161 5.31 30.06 5.95
C ILE A 161 6.40 30.70 6.81
N THR A 162 7.44 29.95 7.19
CA THR A 162 8.53 30.45 8.04
C THR A 162 9.56 31.32 7.31
N LEU A 163 9.50 31.39 5.96
CA LEU A 163 10.50 32.09 5.18
C LEU A 163 10.37 33.61 5.27
N PRO A 164 11.50 34.34 5.29
CA PRO A 164 11.49 35.80 5.19
C PRO A 164 10.80 36.28 3.91
N PRO A 165 10.07 37.42 3.96
CA PRO A 165 9.26 37.89 2.83
C PRO A 165 10.02 38.14 1.53
N GLN A 166 11.32 38.41 1.61
CA GLN A 166 12.19 38.70 0.47
C GLN A 166 12.56 37.45 -0.33
N ARG A 167 12.33 36.24 0.20
CA ARG A 167 12.61 34.99 -0.52
C ARG A 167 11.52 34.77 -1.57
N LEU A 168 11.93 34.45 -2.80
CA LEU A 168 11.00 34.17 -3.91
C LEU A 168 9.98 33.08 -3.57
N ALA A 169 10.40 32.05 -2.82
CA ALA A 169 9.50 30.98 -2.39
C ALA A 169 8.42 31.47 -1.41
N ALA A 170 8.76 32.43 -0.52
CA ALA A 170 7.80 33.05 0.38
C ALA A 170 6.82 33.95 -0.39
N ALA A 171 7.32 34.70 -1.39
CA ALA A 171 6.50 35.51 -2.28
C ALA A 171 5.50 34.63 -3.06
N ALA A 172 5.96 33.54 -3.69
CA ALA A 172 5.10 32.60 -4.41
C ALA A 172 4.02 31.97 -3.53
N TYR A 173 4.35 31.64 -2.26
CA TYR A 173 3.36 31.18 -1.29
C TYR A 173 2.30 32.25 -1.01
N ARG A 174 2.69 33.51 -0.76
CA ARG A 174 1.72 34.61 -0.51
C ARG A 174 0.84 34.91 -1.72
N ASP A 175 1.40 34.83 -2.92
CA ASP A 175 0.63 34.96 -4.15
C ASP A 175 -0.41 33.83 -4.24
N SER A 176 0.00 32.59 -3.99
CA SER A 176 -0.91 31.44 -3.94
C SER A 176 -2.01 31.59 -2.87
N LEU A 177 -1.68 32.15 -1.70
CA LEU A 177 -2.64 32.45 -0.64
C LEU A 177 -3.66 33.51 -1.07
N THR A 178 -3.21 34.57 -1.74
CA THR A 178 -4.06 35.63 -2.27
C THR A 178 -5.02 35.08 -3.33
N LEU A 179 -4.51 34.23 -4.23
CA LEU A 179 -5.32 33.55 -5.25
C LEU A 179 -6.38 32.65 -4.60
N LEU A 180 -6.02 31.89 -3.56
CA LEU A 180 -6.95 31.04 -2.82
C LEU A 180 -8.07 31.86 -2.17
N GLN A 181 -7.73 32.98 -1.53
CA GLN A 181 -8.71 33.88 -0.90
C GLN A 181 -9.70 34.48 -1.91
N ASN A 182 -9.22 34.72 -3.14
CA ASN A 182 -10.04 35.24 -4.24
C ASN A 182 -10.76 34.13 -5.04
N GLY A 183 -10.68 32.86 -4.62
CA GLY A 183 -11.31 31.74 -5.30
C GLY A 183 -10.72 31.40 -6.67
N GLN A 184 -9.46 31.77 -6.92
CA GLN A 184 -8.75 31.50 -8.16
C GLN A 184 -7.91 30.23 -8.08
N SER A 185 -7.64 29.61 -9.24
CA SER A 185 -6.79 28.42 -9.33
C SER A 185 -5.35 28.73 -8.88
N CYS A 186 -4.83 27.95 -7.94
CA CYS A 186 -3.48 28.11 -7.41
C CYS A 186 -2.99 26.82 -6.76
N TRP A 187 -1.71 26.78 -6.40
CA TRP A 187 -1.08 25.62 -5.75
C TRP A 187 -1.74 25.25 -4.42
N LEU A 188 -2.16 26.22 -3.60
CA LEU A 188 -2.89 25.92 -2.36
C LEU A 188 -4.31 25.39 -2.64
N GLY A 189 -4.95 25.86 -3.72
CA GLY A 189 -6.23 25.35 -4.19
C GLY A 189 -6.14 23.89 -4.64
N ASP A 190 -5.05 23.52 -5.31
CA ASP A 190 -4.77 22.13 -5.69
C ASP A 190 -4.55 21.26 -4.43
N ILE A 191 -3.85 21.76 -3.40
CA ILE A 191 -3.70 21.06 -2.11
C ILE A 191 -5.05 20.85 -1.44
N LYS A 192 -5.90 21.89 -1.41
CA LYS A 192 -7.26 21.80 -0.88
C LYS A 192 -8.05 20.70 -1.59
N TYR A 193 -8.03 20.72 -2.92
CA TYR A 193 -8.69 19.72 -3.74
C TYR A 193 -8.21 18.31 -3.41
N GLU A 194 -6.89 18.08 -3.34
CA GLU A 194 -6.35 16.76 -3.04
C GLU A 194 -6.72 16.29 -1.62
N LEU A 195 -6.72 17.17 -0.61
CA LEU A 195 -7.15 16.85 0.75
C LEU A 195 -8.62 16.43 0.82
N GLU A 196 -9.50 17.10 0.07
CA GLU A 196 -10.93 16.78 -0.03
C GLU A 196 -11.20 15.47 -0.77
N HIS A 197 -10.26 15.03 -1.63
CA HIS A 197 -10.35 13.79 -2.42
C HIS A 197 -9.56 12.61 -1.82
N LEU A 198 -9.02 12.76 -0.61
CA LEU A 198 -8.49 11.63 0.14
C LEU A 198 -9.59 10.59 0.42
N PRO A 199 -9.27 9.29 0.55
CA PRO A 199 -10.25 8.25 0.89
C PRO A 199 -11.10 8.57 2.14
N VAL A 200 -10.49 9.23 3.13
CA VAL A 200 -11.19 9.91 4.22
C VAL A 200 -10.89 11.41 4.06
N PRO A 201 -11.85 12.23 3.58
CA PRO A 201 -11.60 13.63 3.27
C PRO A 201 -11.09 14.45 4.46
N VAL A 202 -10.19 15.40 4.19
CA VAL A 202 -9.68 16.36 5.19
C VAL A 202 -10.03 17.77 4.74
N GLU A 203 -10.85 18.46 5.52
CA GLU A 203 -11.24 19.84 5.21
C GLU A 203 -10.09 20.82 5.46
N MET A 204 -9.77 21.65 4.46
CA MET A 204 -8.76 22.70 4.57
C MET A 204 -9.40 24.10 4.60
N GLN A 205 -9.25 24.77 5.73
CA GLN A 205 -9.61 26.19 5.93
C GLN A 205 -8.39 27.11 5.88
N LEU A 206 -8.60 28.41 5.64
CA LEU A 206 -7.53 29.41 5.55
C LEU A 206 -6.59 29.43 6.76
N ARG A 207 -7.13 29.31 7.98
CA ARG A 207 -6.32 29.29 9.22
C ARG A 207 -5.21 28.24 9.19
N HIS A 208 -5.45 27.13 8.51
CA HIS A 208 -4.51 26.03 8.45
C HIS A 208 -3.32 26.29 7.54
N VAL A 209 -3.44 27.23 6.59
CA VAL A 209 -2.38 27.53 5.62
C VAL A 209 -1.70 28.86 5.90
N THR A 210 -2.09 29.57 6.96
CA THR A 210 -1.54 30.88 7.35
C THR A 210 -0.59 30.83 8.54
N SER A 211 -0.55 29.74 9.30
CA SER A 211 0.33 29.56 10.46
C SER A 211 0.98 28.19 10.47
N VAL A 212 2.09 28.06 11.21
CA VAL A 212 2.81 26.79 11.37
C VAL A 212 1.94 25.78 12.10
N GLU A 213 1.26 26.22 13.16
CA GLU A 213 0.39 25.41 14.00
C GLU A 213 -0.80 24.88 13.20
N GLY A 214 -1.35 25.70 12.30
CA GLY A 214 -2.45 25.30 11.43
C GLY A 214 -2.03 24.23 10.42
N VAL A 215 -0.79 24.28 9.91
CA VAL A 215 -0.27 23.24 9.01
C VAL A 215 0.03 21.96 9.79
N ASP A 216 0.57 22.09 11.01
CA ASP A 216 0.81 20.94 11.89
C ASP A 216 -0.52 20.23 12.22
N GLU A 217 -1.60 20.97 12.50
CA GLU A 217 -2.96 20.42 12.63
C GLU A 217 -3.42 19.65 11.38
N LEU A 218 -3.17 20.18 10.17
CA LEU A 218 -3.49 19.47 8.92
C LEU A 218 -2.68 18.19 8.77
N ILE A 219 -1.38 18.21 9.11
CA ILE A 219 -0.52 17.03 9.02
C ILE A 219 -1.06 15.92 9.93
N ASP A 220 -1.48 16.27 11.15
CA ASP A 220 -2.08 15.32 12.10
C ASP A 220 -3.40 14.76 11.56
N ARG A 221 -4.29 15.62 11.04
CA ARG A 221 -5.57 15.21 10.43
C ARG A 221 -5.38 14.31 9.20
N VAL A 222 -4.35 14.55 8.38
CA VAL A 222 -3.97 13.66 7.26
C VAL A 222 -3.47 12.32 7.79
N GLY A 223 -2.75 12.31 8.91
CA GLY A 223 -2.36 11.09 9.62
C GLY A 223 -3.55 10.27 10.09
N ASP A 224 -4.53 10.91 10.73
CA ASP A 224 -5.76 10.28 11.22
C ASP A 224 -6.62 9.75 10.07
N SER A 225 -6.75 10.53 8.99
CA SER A 225 -7.41 10.10 7.74
C SER A 225 -6.77 8.82 7.18
N CYS A 226 -5.44 8.77 7.11
CA CYS A 226 -4.69 7.62 6.63
C CYS A 226 -4.92 6.37 7.51
N ALA A 227 -4.77 6.53 8.83
CA ALA A 227 -4.95 5.43 9.77
C ALA A 227 -6.39 4.91 9.75
N THR A 228 -7.38 5.80 9.71
CA THR A 228 -8.81 5.46 9.63
C THR A 228 -9.13 4.70 8.35
N TRP A 229 -8.66 5.19 7.20
CA TRP A 229 -8.88 4.54 5.91
C TRP A 229 -8.29 3.12 5.90
N VAL A 230 -7.01 2.97 6.22
CA VAL A 230 -6.34 1.66 6.19
C VAL A 230 -6.95 0.70 7.20
N HIS A 231 -7.29 1.18 8.40
CA HIS A 231 -7.99 0.35 9.39
C HIS A 231 -9.35 -0.14 8.87
N SER A 232 -10.18 0.77 8.32
CA SER A 232 -11.48 0.42 7.74
C SER A 232 -11.36 -0.61 6.62
N GLU A 233 -10.38 -0.44 5.73
CA GLU A 233 -10.12 -1.41 4.66
C GLU A 233 -9.73 -2.79 5.19
N ILE A 234 -9.00 -2.88 6.30
CA ILE A 234 -8.68 -4.18 6.92
C ILE A 234 -9.90 -4.79 7.60
N GLU A 235 -10.67 -4.01 8.36
CA GLU A 235 -11.80 -4.54 9.14
C GLU A 235 -12.98 -4.96 8.24
N ASN A 236 -13.22 -4.25 7.15
CA ASN A 236 -14.40 -4.45 6.30
C ASN A 236 -14.15 -5.36 5.08
N ASN A 237 -12.91 -5.67 4.75
CA ASN A 237 -12.60 -6.48 3.56
C ASN A 237 -12.69 -7.99 3.87
N GLU A 238 -13.52 -8.72 3.13
CA GLU A 238 -13.70 -10.18 3.29
C GLU A 238 -12.42 -11.01 3.09
N ARG A 239 -11.37 -10.44 2.48
CA ARG A 239 -10.06 -11.09 2.20
C ARG A 239 -8.96 -10.76 3.21
N THR A 240 -9.32 -10.13 4.32
CA THR A 240 -8.38 -9.83 5.40
C THR A 240 -8.81 -10.44 6.73
N PRO A 241 -9.55 -11.56 6.81
CA PRO A 241 -10.13 -12.02 8.06
C PRO A 241 -9.07 -12.41 9.09
N LEU A 242 -7.83 -12.71 8.71
CA LEU A 242 -6.74 -12.97 9.66
C LEU A 242 -5.97 -11.71 10.10
N LEU A 243 -6.23 -10.56 9.46
CA LEU A 243 -5.57 -9.29 9.75
C LEU A 243 -6.42 -8.36 10.65
N ARG A 244 -7.70 -8.70 10.86
CA ARG A 244 -8.65 -7.89 11.65
C ARG A 244 -8.43 -7.97 13.16
N GLY A 245 -8.97 -7.00 13.89
CA GLY A 245 -9.01 -6.98 15.36
C GLY A 245 -7.62 -6.83 15.99
N ARG A 246 -6.73 -6.09 15.33
CA ARG A 246 -5.37 -5.82 15.82
C ARG A 246 -5.29 -4.67 16.82
N LEU A 247 -6.28 -3.78 16.82
CA LEU A 247 -6.41 -2.74 17.83
C LEU A 247 -7.12 -3.29 19.07
N THR A 248 -6.76 -2.77 20.24
CA THR A 248 -7.49 -3.10 21.47
C THR A 248 -8.89 -2.49 21.43
N PRO A 249 -9.90 -3.09 22.07
CA PRO A 249 -11.24 -2.50 22.13
C PRO A 249 -11.19 -1.04 22.64
N GLY A 250 -11.81 -0.12 21.90
CA GLY A 250 -11.83 1.32 22.20
C GLY A 250 -10.58 2.10 21.79
N GLN A 251 -9.55 1.46 21.23
CA GLN A 251 -8.37 2.16 20.71
C GLN A 251 -8.67 2.80 19.37
N THR A 252 -8.33 4.08 19.24
CA THR A 252 -8.39 4.80 17.97
C THR A 252 -7.24 4.38 17.06
N PRO A 253 -7.48 4.21 15.74
CA PRO A 253 -6.41 3.91 14.80
C PRO A 253 -5.48 5.11 14.67
N ASP A 254 -4.18 4.89 14.82
CA ASP A 254 -3.14 5.89 14.55
C ASP A 254 -2.05 5.32 13.61
N LEU A 255 -1.20 6.19 13.08
CA LEU A 255 -0.14 5.77 12.15
C LEU A 255 0.81 4.71 12.76
N ARG A 256 1.12 4.80 14.07
CA ARG A 256 2.09 3.92 14.74
C ARG A 256 1.53 2.54 15.03
N THR A 257 0.23 2.44 15.24
CA THR A 257 -0.50 1.21 15.54
C THR A 257 -0.84 0.45 14.26
N ILE A 258 -1.22 1.18 13.21
CA ILE A 258 -1.58 0.62 11.91
C ILE A 258 -0.35 0.15 11.11
N PHE A 259 0.67 1.01 10.99
CA PHE A 259 1.84 0.73 10.16
C PHE A 259 2.98 0.15 10.99
N ARG A 260 3.12 -1.18 10.98
CA ARG A 260 4.21 -1.90 11.65
C ARG A 260 4.77 -2.98 10.77
N PHE A 261 6.09 -3.00 10.61
CA PHE A 261 6.76 -4.14 9.99
C PHE A 261 6.53 -5.39 10.85
N ARG A 262 5.90 -6.42 10.27
CA ARG A 262 5.38 -7.54 11.07
C ARG A 262 6.47 -8.53 11.47
N PRO A 263 6.48 -9.03 12.72
CA PRO A 263 7.54 -9.90 13.21
C PRO A 263 7.73 -11.17 12.39
N TYR A 264 6.65 -11.78 11.88
CA TYR A 264 6.74 -13.02 11.09
C TYR A 264 7.54 -12.86 9.79
N LEU A 265 7.71 -11.63 9.29
CA LEU A 265 8.54 -11.34 8.11
C LEU A 265 10.05 -11.42 8.41
N VAL A 266 10.44 -11.42 9.69
CA VAL A 266 11.83 -11.57 10.16
C VAL A 266 12.01 -12.90 10.89
N ASP A 267 11.12 -13.20 11.83
CA ASP A 267 11.31 -14.31 12.76
C ASP A 267 11.12 -15.68 12.08
N VAL A 268 10.35 -15.74 10.98
CA VAL A 268 10.21 -16.95 10.16
C VAL A 268 11.36 -16.99 9.15
N VAL A 269 12.44 -17.68 9.53
CA VAL A 269 13.68 -17.76 8.74
C VAL A 269 13.48 -18.52 7.43
N VAL A 270 12.77 -19.65 7.47
CA VAL A 270 12.55 -20.54 6.32
C VAL A 270 11.65 -19.83 5.28
N PRO A 271 12.15 -19.56 4.05
CA PRO A 271 11.41 -18.77 3.07
C PRO A 271 10.06 -19.38 2.65
N SER A 272 9.99 -20.70 2.47
CA SER A 272 8.74 -21.40 2.11
C SER A 272 7.67 -21.26 3.20
N HIS A 273 8.05 -21.36 4.47
CA HIS A 273 7.14 -21.18 5.60
C HIS A 273 6.64 -19.74 5.69
N ARG A 274 7.55 -18.77 5.56
CA ARG A 274 7.21 -17.34 5.55
C ARG A 274 6.27 -16.99 4.39
N ARG A 275 6.53 -17.53 3.19
CA ARG A 275 5.67 -17.37 2.02
C ARG A 275 4.29 -17.96 2.25
N ALA A 276 4.21 -19.18 2.78
CA ALA A 276 2.93 -19.83 3.07
C ALA A 276 2.10 -19.02 4.06
N LEU A 277 2.71 -18.55 5.16
CA LEU A 277 2.04 -17.71 6.14
C LEU A 277 1.60 -16.37 5.53
N THR A 278 2.47 -15.71 4.75
CA THR A 278 2.11 -14.44 4.09
C THR A 278 0.94 -14.65 3.13
N ARG A 279 0.98 -15.69 2.29
CA ARG A 279 -0.13 -16.02 1.38
C ARG A 279 -1.42 -16.35 2.10
N LEU A 280 -1.36 -17.02 3.25
CA LEU A 280 -2.52 -17.24 4.10
C LEU A 280 -3.15 -15.91 4.54
N LEU A 281 -2.33 -14.99 5.08
CA LEU A 281 -2.79 -13.69 5.57
C LEU A 281 -3.38 -12.78 4.48
N PHE A 282 -2.91 -12.93 3.24
CA PHE A 282 -3.34 -12.15 2.08
C PHE A 282 -4.46 -12.83 1.26
N SER A 283 -5.02 -13.94 1.75
CA SER A 283 -6.03 -14.72 1.03
C SER A 283 -5.57 -15.11 -0.39
N GLU A 284 -4.35 -15.64 -0.47
CA GLU A 284 -3.67 -16.13 -1.68
C GLU A 284 -3.21 -17.59 -1.52
N HIS A 285 -4.08 -18.43 -1.00
CA HIS A 285 -3.81 -19.85 -0.70
C HIS A 285 -4.75 -20.80 -1.45
N CYS A 286 -4.47 -22.10 -1.42
CA CYS A 286 -5.16 -23.17 -2.17
C CYS A 286 -6.54 -23.57 -1.62
N LEU A 287 -6.93 -23.06 -0.45
CA LEU A 287 -8.20 -23.44 0.20
C LEU A 287 -9.44 -23.02 -0.61
N ALA A 288 -10.49 -23.83 -0.52
CA ALA A 288 -11.69 -23.69 -1.33
C ALA A 288 -12.38 -22.33 -1.13
N VAL A 289 -12.33 -21.75 0.08
CA VAL A 289 -12.89 -20.41 0.36
C VAL A 289 -12.37 -19.34 -0.60
N GLU A 290 -11.09 -19.43 -1.00
CA GLU A 290 -10.41 -18.48 -1.87
C GLU A 290 -10.29 -18.91 -3.33
N GLN A 291 -10.26 -20.22 -3.61
CA GLN A 291 -10.18 -20.72 -4.97
C GLN A 291 -11.56 -20.74 -5.65
N LEU A 292 -12.59 -21.23 -4.95
CA LEU A 292 -13.92 -21.42 -5.54
C LEU A 292 -14.73 -20.13 -5.67
N ARG A 293 -14.36 -19.05 -4.97
CA ARG A 293 -14.97 -17.72 -5.18
C ARG A 293 -14.69 -17.12 -6.56
N ARG A 294 -13.67 -17.63 -7.26
CA ARG A 294 -13.20 -17.09 -8.54
C ARG A 294 -13.86 -17.85 -9.68
N LYS A 295 -14.20 -17.12 -10.74
CA LYS A 295 -14.56 -17.73 -12.01
C LYS A 295 -13.33 -18.44 -12.58
N ASP A 296 -13.50 -19.68 -12.97
CA ASP A 296 -12.57 -20.47 -13.77
C ASP A 296 -13.16 -20.66 -15.18
N ARG A 297 -12.35 -21.04 -16.15
CA ARG A 297 -12.82 -21.39 -17.51
C ARG A 297 -13.87 -22.51 -17.46
N ARG A 298 -13.68 -23.49 -16.58
CA ARG A 298 -14.54 -24.68 -16.47
C ARG A 298 -15.53 -24.63 -15.30
N ARG A 299 -15.55 -23.54 -14.53
CA ARG A 299 -16.31 -23.48 -13.28
C ARG A 299 -16.80 -22.07 -12.96
N ASN A 300 -18.08 -21.95 -12.64
CA ASN A 300 -18.66 -20.73 -12.10
C ASN A 300 -18.22 -20.49 -10.63
N PRO A 301 -18.24 -19.24 -10.15
CA PRO A 301 -18.02 -18.95 -8.72
C PRO A 301 -19.02 -19.71 -7.83
N VAL A 302 -18.51 -20.34 -6.77
CA VAL A 302 -19.31 -21.09 -5.79
C VAL A 302 -19.67 -20.18 -4.59
N PRO A 303 -20.93 -20.11 -4.15
CA PRO A 303 -21.35 -19.45 -2.91
C PRO A 303 -20.56 -19.94 -1.69
N ARG A 304 -20.26 -19.05 -0.73
CA ARG A 304 -19.34 -19.33 0.38
C ARG A 304 -19.74 -20.56 1.20
N ASP A 305 -21.02 -20.67 1.52
CA ASP A 305 -21.66 -21.76 2.24
C ASP A 305 -21.51 -23.12 1.54
N LEU A 306 -21.33 -23.14 0.22
CA LEU A 306 -21.14 -24.35 -0.57
C LEU A 306 -19.66 -24.69 -0.84
N ARG A 307 -18.71 -23.88 -0.35
CA ARG A 307 -17.26 -24.15 -0.49
C ARG A 307 -16.79 -25.14 0.57
N LEU A 308 -17.38 -26.33 0.57
CA LEU A 308 -17.14 -27.34 1.59
C LEU A 308 -15.70 -27.86 1.56
N CYS A 309 -15.18 -28.23 2.73
CA CYS A 309 -13.88 -28.87 2.90
C CYS A 309 -13.77 -30.15 2.10
N ARG A 310 -12.72 -30.25 1.29
CA ARG A 310 -12.45 -31.41 0.44
C ARG A 310 -12.28 -32.72 1.21
N PHE A 311 -12.01 -32.65 2.51
CA PHE A 311 -11.84 -33.83 3.36
C PHE A 311 -13.12 -34.23 4.09
N CYS A 312 -13.77 -33.29 4.80
CA CYS A 312 -14.93 -33.64 5.63
C CYS A 312 -16.28 -33.48 4.92
N LEU A 313 -16.36 -32.67 3.86
CA LEU A 313 -17.59 -32.33 3.13
C LEU A 313 -18.74 -31.78 4.03
N GLN A 314 -18.44 -31.33 5.24
CA GLN A 314 -19.44 -30.93 6.24
C GLN A 314 -19.40 -29.42 6.55
N GLU A 315 -18.21 -28.82 6.54
CA GLU A 315 -17.98 -27.43 6.92
C GLU A 315 -17.24 -26.70 5.80
N VAL A 316 -17.34 -25.36 5.75
CA VAL A 316 -16.63 -24.54 4.77
C VAL A 316 -15.11 -24.71 4.92
N GLU A 317 -14.41 -24.86 3.80
CA GLU A 317 -12.94 -24.91 3.74
C GLU A 317 -12.32 -23.52 3.87
N ASP A 318 -12.45 -22.94 5.06
CA ASP A 318 -11.78 -21.70 5.42
C ASP A 318 -10.49 -21.92 6.22
N GLU A 319 -9.72 -20.84 6.40
CA GLU A 319 -8.40 -20.88 7.05
C GLU A 319 -8.49 -21.49 8.46
N PRO A 320 -9.44 -21.09 9.33
CA PRO A 320 -9.62 -21.74 10.61
C PRO A 320 -9.91 -23.23 10.45
N HIS A 321 -10.85 -23.62 9.57
CA HIS A 321 -11.19 -25.04 9.37
C HIS A 321 -9.98 -25.90 9.01
N ALA A 322 -9.24 -25.49 7.98
CA ALA A 322 -8.10 -26.24 7.51
C ALA A 322 -7.01 -26.36 8.59
N LEU A 323 -6.74 -25.26 9.30
CA LEU A 323 -5.69 -25.21 10.31
C LEU A 323 -6.06 -25.92 11.61
N LEU A 324 -7.27 -25.72 12.15
CA LEU A 324 -7.56 -26.06 13.55
C LEU A 324 -8.72 -27.03 13.76
N TYR A 325 -9.66 -27.18 12.82
CA TYR A 325 -10.92 -27.90 13.10
C TYR A 325 -11.17 -29.16 12.26
N CYS A 326 -10.61 -29.27 11.05
CA CYS A 326 -10.84 -30.47 10.24
C CYS A 326 -10.19 -31.70 10.89
N LEU A 327 -10.99 -32.72 11.23
CA LEU A 327 -10.52 -34.00 11.77
C LEU A 327 -10.44 -35.11 10.70
N HIS A 328 -10.90 -34.83 9.47
CA HIS A 328 -10.87 -35.76 8.34
C HIS A 328 -9.68 -35.50 7.41
N CYS A 329 -8.84 -34.51 7.71
CA CYS A 329 -7.60 -34.29 6.96
C CYS A 329 -6.56 -35.38 7.29
N PRO A 330 -5.50 -35.52 6.48
CA PRO A 330 -4.43 -36.49 6.73
C PRO A 330 -3.86 -36.44 8.15
N MET A 331 -3.47 -37.61 8.68
CA MET A 331 -3.05 -37.79 10.07
C MET A 331 -1.85 -36.92 10.46
N ASP A 332 -0.91 -36.72 9.54
CA ASP A 332 0.26 -35.86 9.75
C ASP A 332 -0.12 -34.41 10.09
N ILE A 333 -1.19 -33.88 9.48
CA ILE A 333 -1.71 -32.55 9.80
C ILE A 333 -2.33 -32.52 11.19
N ILE A 334 -3.02 -33.58 11.61
CA ILE A 334 -3.64 -33.69 12.94
C ILE A 334 -2.56 -33.74 14.03
N GLU A 335 -1.49 -34.51 13.80
CA GLU A 335 -0.34 -34.61 14.71
C GLU A 335 0.37 -33.25 14.84
N ARG A 336 0.71 -32.61 13.71
CA ARG A 336 1.36 -31.27 13.70
C ARG A 336 0.50 -30.20 14.36
N ARG A 337 -0.82 -30.28 14.21
CA ARG A 337 -1.76 -29.39 14.92
C ARG A 337 -1.66 -29.60 16.43
N SER A 338 -1.60 -30.85 16.88
CA SER A 338 -1.50 -31.19 18.29
C SER A 338 -0.20 -30.67 18.90
N GLU A 339 0.92 -30.78 18.18
CA GLU A 339 2.20 -30.18 18.56
C GLU A 339 2.13 -28.65 18.67
N LEU A 340 1.57 -27.99 17.64
CA LEU A 340 1.41 -26.53 17.64
C LEU A 340 0.58 -26.05 18.85
N LEU A 341 -0.51 -26.76 19.16
CA LEU A 341 -1.37 -26.42 20.30
C LEU A 341 -0.68 -26.68 21.64
N ALA A 342 0.12 -27.74 21.76
CA ALA A 342 0.91 -28.01 22.95
C ALA A 342 1.92 -26.88 23.20
N GLU A 343 2.62 -26.43 22.15
CA GLU A 343 3.56 -25.32 22.23
C GLU A 343 2.85 -23.99 22.55
N ALA A 344 1.70 -23.72 21.92
CA ALA A 344 0.90 -22.53 22.20
C ALA A 344 0.44 -22.46 23.67
N LYS A 345 0.03 -23.61 24.25
CA LYS A 345 -0.34 -23.73 25.67
C LYS A 345 0.84 -23.44 26.60
N ILE A 346 2.05 -23.88 26.25
CA ILE A 346 3.26 -23.59 27.01
C ILE A 346 3.61 -22.10 26.96
N LEU A 347 3.55 -21.49 25.77
CA LEU A 347 3.95 -20.10 25.55
C LEU A 347 2.93 -19.08 26.07
N ALA A 348 1.65 -19.44 26.15
CA ALA A 348 0.59 -18.57 26.65
C ALA A 348 -0.48 -19.38 27.40
N PRO A 349 -0.18 -19.81 28.65
CA PRO A 349 -1.05 -20.71 29.43
C PRO A 349 -2.36 -20.04 29.87
N THR A 350 -2.42 -18.71 29.89
CA THR A 350 -3.61 -17.94 30.29
C THR A 350 -4.61 -17.71 29.16
N LYS A 351 -4.27 -18.07 27.92
CA LYS A 351 -5.18 -17.99 26.77
C LYS A 351 -6.05 -19.23 26.70
N ASP A 352 -7.28 -19.05 26.25
CA ASP A 352 -8.16 -20.17 25.94
C ASP A 352 -7.75 -20.79 24.61
N TRP A 353 -7.28 -22.04 24.68
CA TRP A 353 -6.89 -22.86 23.53
C TRP A 353 -7.93 -23.93 23.21
N SER A 354 -9.12 -23.87 23.84
CA SER A 354 -10.20 -24.80 23.55
C SER A 354 -10.65 -24.62 22.10
N ILE A 355 -10.63 -25.73 21.37
CA ILE A 355 -11.16 -25.80 20.00
C ILE A 355 -12.62 -26.25 20.11
N THR A 356 -13.41 -25.49 20.87
CA THR A 356 -14.82 -25.81 21.14
C THR A 356 -15.70 -24.58 20.92
N ALA A 357 -16.82 -24.80 20.22
CA ALA A 357 -17.89 -23.84 19.86
C ALA A 357 -17.57 -22.72 18.84
N ARG A 358 -18.52 -22.54 17.92
CA ARG A 358 -18.45 -21.91 16.59
C ARG A 358 -18.23 -20.38 16.54
N LEU A 359 -18.31 -19.66 17.65
CA LEU A 359 -18.65 -18.23 17.61
C LEU A 359 -17.53 -17.27 17.18
N ASN A 360 -16.24 -17.68 17.19
CA ASN A 360 -15.19 -16.86 16.56
C ASN A 360 -13.95 -17.65 16.12
N ARG A 361 -14.09 -18.56 15.15
CA ARG A 361 -13.01 -19.47 14.70
C ARG A 361 -11.73 -18.76 14.26
N TYR A 362 -11.85 -17.56 13.68
CA TYR A 362 -10.70 -16.74 13.28
C TYR A 362 -9.92 -16.18 14.47
N GLN A 363 -10.55 -15.96 15.61
CA GLN A 363 -9.90 -15.43 16.81
C GLN A 363 -8.78 -16.33 17.29
N ASN A 364 -8.96 -17.66 17.26
CA ASN A 364 -7.94 -18.62 17.68
C ASN A 364 -6.67 -18.50 16.82
N VAL A 365 -6.83 -18.38 15.49
CA VAL A 365 -5.69 -18.19 14.58
C VAL A 365 -5.03 -16.82 14.79
N ARG A 366 -5.82 -15.75 14.95
CA ARG A 366 -5.30 -14.40 15.24
C ARG A 366 -4.53 -14.34 16.56
N GLN A 367 -4.98 -15.07 17.58
CA GLN A 367 -4.27 -15.19 18.86
C GLN A 367 -2.91 -15.86 18.67
N MET A 368 -2.83 -16.94 17.89
CA MET A 368 -1.54 -17.57 17.57
C MET A 368 -0.60 -16.60 16.84
N LEU A 369 -1.12 -15.80 15.89
CA LEU A 369 -0.36 -14.78 15.16
C LEU A 369 0.17 -13.65 16.04
N ALA A 370 -0.44 -13.42 17.22
CA ALA A 370 0.03 -12.41 18.17
C ALA A 370 1.17 -12.92 19.07
N ILE A 371 1.41 -14.23 19.14
CA ILE A 371 2.44 -14.83 20.00
C ILE A 371 3.74 -14.96 19.19
N ARG A 372 4.61 -13.96 19.34
CA ARG A 372 5.85 -13.86 18.56
C ARG A 372 6.73 -15.14 18.58
N PRO A 373 6.98 -15.78 19.73
CA PRO A 373 7.78 -17.01 19.75
C PRO A 373 7.15 -18.21 19.02
N LEU A 374 5.83 -18.21 18.84
CA LEU A 374 5.09 -19.28 18.15
C LEU A 374 5.13 -19.14 16.62
N LEU A 375 5.48 -17.96 16.10
CA LEU A 375 5.40 -17.66 14.66
C LEU A 375 6.19 -18.64 13.76
N PRO A 376 7.42 -19.09 14.10
CA PRO A 376 8.13 -20.06 13.28
C PRO A 376 7.40 -21.40 13.16
N LYS A 377 6.92 -21.96 14.29
CA LYS A 377 6.16 -23.22 14.30
C LYS A 377 4.81 -23.07 13.60
N LEU A 378 4.10 -21.95 13.82
CA LEU A 378 2.86 -21.65 13.12
C LEU A 378 3.07 -21.58 11.61
N ALA A 379 4.13 -20.91 11.14
CA ALA A 379 4.41 -20.79 9.71
C ALA A 379 4.80 -22.12 9.06
N GLU A 380 5.56 -22.96 9.76
CA GLU A 380 5.83 -24.34 9.35
C GLU A 380 4.52 -25.13 9.22
N PHE A 381 3.67 -25.08 10.24
CA PHE A 381 2.39 -25.76 10.23
C PHE A 381 1.50 -25.31 9.06
N VAL A 382 1.39 -23.99 8.85
CA VAL A 382 0.65 -23.42 7.71
C VAL A 382 1.22 -23.91 6.38
N PHE A 383 2.55 -23.98 6.24
CA PHE A 383 3.17 -24.52 5.04
C PHE A 383 2.76 -25.96 4.76
N HIS A 384 2.83 -26.84 5.77
CA HIS A 384 2.41 -28.23 5.62
C HIS A 384 0.92 -28.36 5.32
N VAL A 385 0.05 -27.62 6.01
CA VAL A 385 -1.39 -27.62 5.73
C VAL A 385 -1.67 -27.20 4.29
N LEU A 386 -1.13 -26.06 3.86
CA LEU A 386 -1.39 -25.58 2.49
C LEU A 386 -0.81 -26.52 1.43
N LYS A 387 0.38 -27.09 1.68
CA LYS A 387 0.98 -28.09 0.77
C LYS A 387 0.10 -29.33 0.66
N THR A 388 -0.29 -29.91 1.80
CA THR A 388 -1.14 -31.11 1.81
C THR A 388 -2.49 -30.82 1.18
N TYR A 389 -3.15 -29.69 1.45
CA TYR A 389 -4.42 -29.38 0.80
C TYR A 389 -4.27 -29.24 -0.72
N ASP A 390 -3.17 -28.65 -1.21
CA ASP A 390 -2.92 -28.50 -2.66
C ASP A 390 -2.75 -29.85 -3.39
N GLU A 391 -2.39 -30.92 -2.68
CA GLU A 391 -2.22 -32.28 -3.23
C GLU A 391 -3.55 -33.02 -3.45
N TYR A 392 -4.66 -32.55 -2.88
CA TYR A 392 -5.98 -33.18 -3.00
C TYR A 392 -6.93 -32.33 -3.83
N GLU A 393 -7.76 -32.97 -4.65
CA GLU A 393 -8.75 -32.26 -5.45
C GLU A 393 -9.76 -31.52 -4.55
N MET A 394 -10.09 -30.28 -4.92
CA MET A 394 -11.13 -29.53 -4.24
C MET A 394 -12.49 -30.13 -4.52
N TYR A 395 -13.34 -30.22 -3.50
CA TYR A 395 -14.74 -30.52 -3.71
C TYR A 395 -15.44 -29.37 -4.42
N ILE A 396 -16.04 -29.64 -5.58
CA ILE A 396 -16.87 -28.70 -6.34
C ILE A 396 -18.30 -29.26 -6.34
N PRO A 397 -19.29 -28.52 -5.80
CA PRO A 397 -20.68 -28.97 -5.82
C PRO A 397 -21.20 -29.15 -7.26
N PRO A 398 -22.11 -30.12 -7.48
CA PRO A 398 -22.81 -30.25 -8.76
C PRO A 398 -23.50 -28.94 -9.18
N GLY A 399 -23.55 -28.68 -10.49
CA GLY A 399 -24.17 -27.47 -11.06
C GLY A 399 -23.24 -26.26 -11.20
N PHE A 400 -22.01 -26.33 -10.70
CA PHE A 400 -21.02 -25.25 -10.86
C PHE A 400 -20.01 -25.47 -12.00
N TYR A 401 -19.94 -26.70 -12.53
CA TYR A 401 -19.17 -26.97 -13.75
C TYR A 401 -19.85 -26.32 -14.94
N VAL A 402 -19.05 -25.69 -15.80
CA VAL A 402 -19.51 -25.16 -17.09
C VAL A 402 -19.41 -26.31 -18.10
N PRO A 403 -20.51 -26.70 -18.77
CA PRO A 403 -20.43 -27.68 -19.85
C PRO A 403 -19.55 -27.13 -20.98
N ASP A 404 -18.77 -28.01 -21.60
CA ASP A 404 -17.87 -27.67 -22.72
C ASP A 404 -18.62 -27.07 -23.92
#